data_AF-A0A348WMU7-F1
#
_entry.id   AF-A0A348WMU7-F1
#
_cell.length_a   1.000
_cell.length_b   1.000
_cell.length_c   1.000
_cell.angle_alpha   90.00
_cell.angle_beta   90.00
_cell.angle_gamma   90.00
#
_symmetry.space_group_name_H-M   'P 1'
#
loop_
_entity.id
_entity.type
_entity.pdbx_description
1 polymer ?
#
loop_
_entity_poly.entity_id
_entity_poly.type
_entity_poly.pdbx_seq_one_letter_code
_entity_poly.pdbx_strand_id
1 'polypeptide(L)' 'EMRDRLKDWQGSSTPATDAAPLDNISGDTIVHPADARADALSALLALGYKPAHAEKALKAVYQSGESSETLIRSALKQLS' A
#
# COMPACT_ATOMS: atom_id res chain seq x y z
N GLU A 1 8.88 -28.79 17.11
CA GLU A 1 8.25 -29.12 15.81
C GLU A 1 7.40 -27.93 15.38
N MET A 2 7.72 -27.34 14.23
CA MET A 2 7.15 -26.09 13.74
C MET A 2 5.77 -26.37 13.11
N ARG A 3 4.72 -25.97 13.82
CA ARG A 3 3.35 -26.01 13.33
C ARG A 3 3.12 -24.87 12.35
N ASP A 4 2.53 -25.29 11.25
CA ASP A 4 1.78 -24.51 10.27
C ASP A 4 2.56 -23.54 9.37
N ARG A 5 2.87 -24.15 8.23
CA ARG A 5 3.27 -23.54 6.97
C ARG A 5 2.14 -22.61 6.54
N LEU A 6 2.47 -21.32 6.51
CA LEU A 6 1.77 -20.26 5.80
C LEU A 6 1.51 -20.70 4.35
N LYS A 7 0.34 -21.28 4.16
CA LYS A 7 -0.22 -21.81 2.93
C LYS A 7 -1.37 -20.85 2.63
N ASP A 8 -1.20 -20.08 1.55
CA ASP A 8 -2.23 -19.35 0.78
C ASP A 8 -1.67 -18.13 0.00
N TRP A 9 -0.37 -18.12 -0.37
CA TRP A 9 0.13 -17.25 -1.46
C TRP A 9 0.32 -18.03 -2.76
N GLN A 10 -0.64 -18.89 -3.10
CA GLN A 10 -0.75 -19.45 -4.44
C GLN A 10 -1.46 -18.42 -5.32
N GLY A 11 -0.68 -17.75 -6.17
CA GLY A 11 -1.23 -16.82 -7.15
C GLY A 11 -0.22 -16.23 -8.15
N SER A 12 1.00 -16.77 -8.26
CA SER A 12 1.87 -16.46 -9.40
C SER A 12 1.47 -17.36 -10.56
N SER A 13 0.73 -16.81 -11.51
CA SER A 13 0.62 -17.35 -12.88
C SER A 13 0.47 -16.18 -13.83
N THR A 14 1.61 -15.69 -14.29
CA THR A 14 1.74 -14.90 -15.53
C THR A 14 1.64 -15.86 -16.72
N PRO A 15 0.71 -15.64 -17.67
CA PRO A 15 0.94 -15.97 -19.06
C PRO A 15 1.02 -14.67 -19.87
N ALA A 16 2.14 -14.49 -20.56
CA ALA A 16 2.30 -13.47 -21.58
C ALA A 16 1.28 -13.73 -22.71
N THR A 17 0.36 -12.78 -22.94
CA THR A 17 -0.50 -12.64 -24.12
C THR A 17 -0.95 -11.17 -24.13
N ASP A 18 -0.27 -10.29 -24.84
CA ASP A 18 -0.49 -9.93 -26.24
C ASP A 18 -1.36 -8.64 -26.35
N ALA A 19 -0.76 -7.62 -26.97
CA ALA A 19 -1.35 -6.39 -27.50
C ALA A 19 -2.51 -5.71 -26.73
N ALA A 20 -2.15 -4.98 -25.67
CA ALA A 20 -2.78 -3.68 -25.41
C ALA A 20 -1.66 -2.70 -25.07
N PRO A 21 -1.57 -1.52 -25.73
CA PRO A 21 -0.89 -0.42 -25.09
C PRO A 21 -1.75 -0.11 -23.87
N LEU A 22 -1.36 -0.64 -22.71
CA LEU A 22 -1.77 -0.08 -21.44
C LEU A 22 -1.06 1.27 -21.38
N ASP A 23 -1.69 2.19 -22.11
CA ASP A 23 -1.56 3.62 -21.98
C ASP A 23 -1.46 3.90 -20.49
N ASN A 24 -0.30 4.38 -20.09
CA ASN A 24 -0.14 5.06 -18.83
C ASN A 24 -0.49 4.17 -17.61
N ILE A 25 0.44 3.30 -17.20
CA ILE A 25 0.75 3.26 -15.76
C ILE A 25 1.41 4.60 -15.47
N SER A 26 0.56 5.62 -15.46
CA SER A 26 0.94 7.00 -15.29
C SER A 26 1.74 7.02 -14.01
N GLY A 27 3.02 7.37 -14.12
CA GLY A 27 3.71 8.15 -13.10
C GLY A 27 3.09 9.54 -12.98
N ASP A 28 1.77 9.57 -12.92
CA ASP A 28 0.94 10.72 -12.64
C ASP A 28 0.27 10.35 -11.33
N THR A 29 1.09 10.46 -10.29
CA THR A 29 0.65 10.83 -8.96
C THR A 29 -0.12 12.15 -9.08
N ILE A 30 -1.29 12.13 -9.72
CA ILE A 30 -2.32 13.11 -9.44
C ILE A 30 -2.70 12.78 -8.01
N VAL A 31 -1.96 13.40 -7.09
CA VAL A 31 -2.42 13.64 -5.74
C VAL A 31 -3.63 14.54 -5.93
N HIS A 32 -4.76 13.95 -6.31
CA HIS A 32 -6.02 14.53 -5.94
C HIS A 32 -5.90 14.70 -4.42
N PRO A 33 -6.24 15.86 -3.86
CA PRO A 33 -6.33 16.04 -2.42
C PRO A 33 -7.44 15.16 -1.80
N ALA A 34 -7.96 14.18 -2.54
CA ALA A 34 -8.73 13.04 -2.08
C ALA A 34 -7.89 12.25 -1.07
N ASP A 35 -7.88 12.77 0.14
CA ASP A 35 -7.44 12.13 1.37
C ASP A 35 -6.04 11.49 1.27
N ALA A 36 -4.99 12.29 1.51
CA ALA A 36 -3.62 11.82 1.70
C ALA A 36 -3.52 10.61 2.64
N ARG A 37 -4.45 10.52 3.59
CA ARG A 37 -4.64 9.38 4.48
C ARG A 37 -5.12 8.11 3.76
N ALA A 38 -6.15 8.21 2.91
CA ALA A 38 -6.66 7.06 2.17
C ALA A 38 -5.62 6.52 1.18
N ASP A 39 -4.90 7.44 0.53
CA ASP A 39 -3.78 7.11 -0.35
C ASP A 39 -2.66 6.38 0.40
N ALA A 40 -2.25 6.93 1.55
CA ALA A 40 -1.24 6.29 2.39
C ALA A 40 -1.67 4.92 2.92
N LEU A 41 -2.95 4.73 3.26
CA LEU A 41 -3.48 3.42 3.66
C LEU A 41 -3.38 2.40 2.52
N SER A 42 -3.81 2.78 1.32
CA SER A 42 -3.76 1.93 0.13
C SER A 42 -2.32 1.52 -0.21
N ALA A 43 -1.37 2.44 -0.08
CA ALA A 43 0.05 2.15 -0.27
C ALA A 43 0.58 1.13 0.74
N LEU A 44 0.24 1.27 2.03
CA LEU A 44 0.66 0.29 3.05
C LEU A 44 0.06 -1.10 2.81
N LEU A 45 -1.19 -1.18 2.36
CA LEU A 45 -1.81 -2.44 1.97
C LEU A 45 -1.09 -3.08 0.78
N ALA A 46 -0.73 -2.28 -0.23
CA ALA A 46 0.03 -2.74 -1.40
C ALA A 46 1.43 -3.26 -1.04
N LEU A 47 2.04 -2.72 0.02
CA LEU A 47 3.30 -3.23 0.59
C LEU A 47 3.14 -4.53 1.40
N GLY A 48 1.91 -5.00 1.63
CA GLY A 48 1.62 -6.24 2.35
C GLY A 48 1.37 -6.07 3.84
N TYR A 49 1.19 -4.85 4.34
CA TYR A 49 0.80 -4.63 5.73
C TYR A 49 -0.68 -4.96 5.95
N LYS A 50 -1.00 -5.51 7.13
CA LYS A 50 -2.40 -5.82 7.50
C LYS A 50 -3.22 -4.53 7.67
N PRO A 51 -4.48 -4.49 7.24
CA PRO A 51 -5.33 -3.30 7.34
C PRO A 51 -5.39 -2.70 8.75
N ALA A 52 -5.61 -3.53 9.76
CA ALA A 52 -5.69 -3.08 11.15
C ALA A 52 -4.38 -2.45 11.66
N HIS A 53 -3.23 -2.93 11.19
CA HIS A 53 -1.92 -2.36 11.54
C HIS A 53 -1.66 -1.06 10.79
N ALA A 54 -1.92 -1.05 9.48
CA ALA A 54 -1.74 0.12 8.64
C ALA A 54 -2.62 1.28 9.13
N GLU A 55 -3.91 1.05 9.39
CA GLU A 55 -4.82 2.07 9.91
C GLU A 55 -4.39 2.61 11.28
N LYS A 56 -3.91 1.73 12.17
CA LYS A 56 -3.45 2.14 13.51
C LYS A 56 -2.23 3.03 13.42
N ALA A 57 -1.23 2.63 12.63
CA ALA A 57 -0.02 3.43 12.40
C ALA A 57 -0.38 4.76 11.75
N LEU A 58 -1.26 4.76 10.74
CA LEU A 58 -1.74 5.99 10.09
C LEU A 58 -2.42 6.93 11.08
N LYS A 59 -3.34 6.42 11.91
CA LYS A 59 -4.03 7.23 12.95
C LYS A 59 -3.05 7.88 13.92
N ALA A 60 -1.95 7.21 14.24
CA ALA A 60 -0.95 7.70 15.18
C ALA A 60 0.02 8.72 14.57
N VAL A 61 0.19 8.75 13.25
CA VAL A 61 1.06 9.72 12.54
C VAL A 61 0.29 10.78 11.77
N TYR A 62 -1.04 10.65 11.66
CA TYR A 62 -1.87 11.54 10.87
C TYR A 62 -1.85 12.97 11.43
N GLN A 63 -1.46 13.91 10.58
CA GLN A 63 -1.51 15.34 10.85
C GLN A 63 -2.16 16.04 9.66
N SER A 64 -3.03 17.02 9.95
CA SER A 64 -3.71 17.79 8.91
C SER A 64 -2.71 18.60 8.09
N GLY A 65 -2.77 18.50 6.76
CA GLY A 65 -1.87 19.20 5.85
C GLY A 65 -0.62 18.41 5.47
N GLU A 66 -0.40 17.22 6.02
CA GLU A 66 0.70 16.34 5.59
C GLU A 66 0.39 15.64 4.26
N SER A 67 1.44 15.41 3.48
CA SER A 67 1.36 14.65 2.22
C SER A 67 1.23 13.15 2.48
N SER A 68 0.68 12.41 1.52
CA SER A 68 0.55 10.95 1.64
C SER A 68 1.92 10.28 1.79
N GLU A 69 2.94 10.77 1.10
CA GLU A 69 4.31 10.30 1.23
C GLU A 69 4.87 10.43 2.66
N THR A 70 4.64 11.57 3.33
CA THR A 70 5.08 11.75 4.72
C THR A 70 4.33 10.80 5.66
N LEU A 71 3.04 10.60 5.44
CA LEU A 71 2.21 9.66 6.21
C LEU A 71 2.69 8.22 6.03
N ILE A 72 2.98 7.78 4.79
CA ILE A 72 3.52 6.44 4.50
C ILE A 72 4.83 6.24 5.23
N ARG A 73 5.79 7.16 5.06
CA ARG A 73 7.11 7.06 5.70
C ARG A 73 7.01 6.99 7.23
N SER A 74 6.14 7.81 7.81
CA SER A 74 5.94 7.85 9.27
C SER A 74 5.25 6.59 9.78
N ALA A 75 4.27 6.07 9.04
CA ALA A 75 3.59 4.83 9.39
C ALA A 75 4.52 3.62 9.30
N LEU A 76 5.37 3.53 8.27
CA LEU A 76 6.38 2.47 8.15
C LEU A 76 7.34 2.44 9.35
N LYS A 77 7.74 3.61 9.85
CA LYS A 77 8.57 3.73 11.07
C LYS A 77 7.87 3.25 12.34
N GLN A 78 6.54 3.28 12.39
CA GLN A 78 5.78 2.73 13.53
C GLN A 78 5.52 1.22 13.40
N LEU A 79 5.56 0.69 12.18
CA LEU A 79 5.32 -0.71 11.86
C LEU A 79 6.59 -1.57 11.89
N SER A 80 7.77 -0.92 11.80
CA SER A 80 9.09 -1.53 11.98
C SER A 80 9.38 -1.90 13.43
#